data_AF-N2A6K6-F1
#
_entry.id   AF-N2A6K6-F1
#
_cell.length_a   1.000
_cell.length_b   1.000
_cell.length_c   1.000
_cell.angle_alpha   90.00
_cell.angle_beta   90.00
_cell.angle_gamma   90.00
#
_symmetry.space_group_name_H-M   'P 1'
#
loop_
_entity.id
_entity.type
_entity.pdbx_description
1 polymer ?
#
loop_
_entity_poly.entity_id
_entity_poly.type
_entity_poly.pdbx_seq_one_letter_code
_entity_poly.pdbx_strand_id
1 'polypeptide(L)' 'MVVKSRLTILFENPFWIGLFERIDGNKYEVCKITYGRRADEFVR' A
#
# COMPACT_ATOMS: atom_id res chain seq x y z
N MET A 1 -2.16 22.19 -11.60
CA MET A 1 -3.10 21.13 -11.20
C MET A 1 -2.64 20.56 -9.87
N VAL A 2 -3.55 20.25 -8.95
CA VAL A 2 -3.19 19.71 -7.62
C VAL A 2 -3.30 18.20 -7.68
N VAL A 3 -2.17 17.50 -7.47
CA VAL A 3 -2.15 16.05 -7.29
C VAL A 3 -2.48 15.74 -5.84
N LYS A 4 -3.43 14.85 -5.59
CA LYS A 4 -3.74 14.33 -4.25
C LYS A 4 -3.25 12.89 -4.15
N SER A 5 -2.61 12.56 -3.03
CA SER A 5 -2.15 11.20 -2.75
C SER A 5 -2.56 10.79 -1.35
N ARG A 6 -2.97 9.53 -1.19
CA ARG A 6 -3.30 8.91 0.09
C ARG A 6 -2.61 7.56 0.17
N LEU A 7 -1.98 7.30 1.32
CA LEU A 7 -1.46 5.98 1.67
C LEU A 7 -2.26 5.47 2.86
N THR A 8 -2.97 4.37 2.66
CA THR A 8 -3.71 3.67 3.71
C THR A 8 -2.94 2.42 4.10
N ILE A 9 -2.61 2.28 5.39
CA ILE A 9 -1.95 1.10 5.93
C ILE A 9 -3.00 0.25 6.66
N LEU A 10 -3.10 -1.01 6.26
CA LEU A 10 -3.99 -2.01 6.83
C LEU A 10 -3.15 -3.17 7.35
N PHE A 11 -3.58 -3.78 8.45
CA PHE A 11 -3.00 -5.02 8.95
C PHE A 11 -4.02 -6.15 8.79
N GLU A 12 -3.67 -7.15 7.99
CA GLU A 12 -4.45 -8.35 7.79
C GLU A 12 -3.55 -9.54 8.10
N ASN A 13 -3.62 -10.05 9.34
CA ASN A 13 -2.67 -11.03 9.86
C ASN A 13 -2.45 -12.20 8.88
N PRO A 14 -1.18 -12.55 8.52
CA PRO A 14 0.10 -12.02 9.01
C PRO A 14 0.73 -10.89 8.16
N PHE A 15 -0.05 -10.24 7.30
CA PHE A 15 0.41 -9.31 6.27
C PHE A 15 0.14 -7.84 6.61
N TRP A 16 1.04 -6.97 6.15
CA TRP A 16 0.78 -5.54 6.06
C TRP A 16 0.41 -5.19 4.63
N ILE A 17 -0.71 -4.48 4.46
CA ILE A 17 -1.20 -4.06 3.16
C ILE A 17 -1.14 -2.54 3.09
N GLY A 18 -0.36 -2.01 2.15
CA GLY A 18 -0.37 -0.60 1.77
C GLY A 18 -1.25 -0.40 0.55
N LEU A 19 -2.29 0.42 0.67
CA LEU A 19 -3.07 0.91 -0.47
C LEU A 19 -2.63 2.34 -0.77
N PHE A 20 -2.02 2.54 -1.93
CA PHE A 20 -1.62 3.85 -2.40
C PHE A 20 -2.57 4.32 -3.49
N GLU A 21 -3.17 5.48 -3.26
CA GLU A 21 -4.17 6.10 -4.14
C GLU A 21 -3.64 7.45 -4.59
N ARG A 22 -3.72 7.71 -5.91
CA ARG A 22 -3.33 8.98 -6.52
C ARG A 22 -4.48 9.51 -7.39
N ILE A 23 -4.81 10.78 -7.20
CA ILE A 23 -5.78 11.52 -8.01
C ILE A 23 -5.04 12.69 -8.66
N ASP A 24 -4.99 12.69 -9.98
CA ASP A 24 -4.45 13.77 -10.80
C ASP A 24 -5.52 14.24 -11.80
N GLY A 25 -6.25 15.30 -11.45
CA GLY A 25 -7.41 15.76 -12.19
C GLY A 25 -8.50 14.68 -12.29
N ASN A 26 -8.77 14.20 -13.50
CA ASN A 26 -9.72 13.11 -13.77
C ASN A 26 -9.07 11.72 -13.78
N LYS A 27 -7.76 11.62 -13.53
CA LYS A 27 -7.04 10.35 -13.50
C LYS A 27 -6.98 9.82 -12.07
N TYR A 28 -7.52 8.63 -11.86
CA TYR A 28 -7.42 7.90 -10.60
C TYR A 28 -6.54 6.66 -10.79
N GLU A 29 -5.48 6.56 -10.00
CA GLU A 29 -4.54 5.45 -10.01
C GLU A 29 -4.45 4.86 -8.61
N VAL A 30 -4.47 3.53 -8.52
CA VAL A 30 -4.35 2.81 -7.26
C VAL A 30 -3.37 1.65 -7.43
N CYS A 31 -2.53 1.43 -6.43
CA CYS A 31 -1.73 0.21 -6.33
C CYS A 31 -1.83 -0.39 -4.93
N LYS A 32 -1.75 -1.72 -4.88
CA LYS A 32 -1.72 -2.50 -3.63
C LYS A 32 -0.30 -3.02 -3.43
N ILE A 33 0.25 -2.74 -2.27
CA ILE A 33 1.56 -3.24 -1.81
C ILE A 33 1.26 -4.22 -0.69
N THR A 34 1.59 -5.49 -0.89
CA THR A 34 1.52 -6.50 0.18
C THR A 34 2.93 -6.76 0.68
N TYR A 35 3.20 -6.38 1.92
CA TYR A 35 4.40 -6.81 2.61
C TYR A 35 4.15 -8.21 3.18
N GLY A 36 5.01 -9.15 2.82
CA GLY A 36 4.98 -10.52 3.32
C GLY A 36 5.16 -10.61 4.84
N ARG A 37 5.01 -11.83 5.36
CA ARG A 37 5.28 -12.14 6.77
C ARG A 37 6.68 -11.64 7.13
N ARG A 38 6.77 -10.97 8.27
CA ARG A 38 7.93 -10.25 8.81
C ARG A 38 9.25 -10.98 8.49
N ALA A 39 10.28 -10.22 8.10
CA ALA A 39 11.55 -10.71 7.55
C ALA A 39 12.34 -11.69 8.46
N ASP A 40 11.98 -11.82 9.74
CA ASP A 40 12.53 -12.80 10.67
C ASP A 40 12.14 -14.25 10.36
N GLU A 41 11.14 -14.49 9.51
CA GLU A 41 10.71 -15.86 9.19
C GLU A 41 11.48 -16.52 8.02
N PHE A 42 12.27 -15.76 7.25
CA PHE A 42 13.13 -16.30 6.18
C PHE A 42 14.56 -16.65 6.63
N VAL A 43 14.88 -16.43 7.91
CA VAL A 43 16.17 -16.81 8.51
C VAL A 43 15.92 -17.96 9.51
N ARG A 44 15.58 -19.13 8.99
CA ARG A 44 15.75 -20.42 9.67
C ARG A 44 16.28 -21.44 8.69
#